data_AF-A0A3D4NJF4-F1
#
_entry.id   AF-A0A3D4NJF4-F1
#
_cell.length_a   1.000
_cell.length_b   1.000
_cell.length_c   1.000
_cell.angle_alpha   90.00
_cell.angle_beta   90.00
_cell.angle_gamma   90.00
#
_symmetry.space_group_name_H-M   'P 1'
#
loop_
_entity.id
_entity.type
_entity.pdbx_description
1 polymer ?
#
loop_
_entity_poly.entity_id
_entity_poly.type
_entity_poly.pdbx_seq_one_letter_code
_entity_poly.pdbx_strand_id
1 'polypeptide(L)' 'MFTGIIESIGSIRALTPKGGDVRVHVETGKLDLSDVKLGDSIAVNGVCLTAVELPGNGFAA' A
#
# COMPACT_ATOMS: atom_id res chain seq x y z
N MET A 1 14.66 1.29 1.05
CA MET A 1 15.08 0.54 2.27
C MET A 1 14.23 1.03 3.43
N PHE A 2 13.65 0.12 4.21
CA PHE A 2 12.72 0.47 5.30
C PHE A 2 13.45 0.48 6.65
N THR A 3 13.03 1.35 7.57
CA THR A 3 13.60 1.45 8.93
C THR A 3 13.01 0.43 9.91
N GLY A 4 11.86 -0.16 9.56
CA GLY A 4 11.11 -1.06 10.46
C GLY A 4 10.20 -0.33 11.44
N ILE A 5 10.13 1.00 11.41
CA ILE A 5 9.17 1.78 12.20
C ILE A 5 7.84 1.87 11.45
N ILE A 6 6.74 1.58 12.13
CA ILE A 6 5.39 1.68 11.56
C ILE A 6 4.88 3.12 11.70
N GLU A 7 4.62 3.78 10.57
CA GLU A 7 4.16 5.18 10.54
C GLU A 7 2.65 5.32 10.72
N SER A 8 1.87 4.33 10.26
CA SER A 8 0.41 4.33 10.42
C SER A 8 -0.16 2.91 10.51
N ILE A 9 -1.41 2.83 10.95
CA ILE A 9 -2.23 1.61 10.85
C ILE A 9 -3.37 1.89 9.87
N GLY A 10 -3.55 0.98 8.93
CA GLY A 10 -4.58 1.03 7.90
C GLY A 10 -5.50 -0.19 7.94
N SER A 11 -6.29 -0.38 6.88
CA SER A 11 -7.16 -1.55 6.70
C SER A 11 -7.12 -2.08 5.27
N ILE A 12 -7.21 -3.40 5.12
CA ILE A 12 -7.39 -4.03 3.81
C ILE A 12 -8.84 -3.81 3.39
N ARG A 13 -9.05 -3.06 2.31
CA ARG A 13 -10.39 -2.76 1.79
C ARG A 13 -10.88 -3.78 0.77
N ALA A 14 -9.97 -4.33 -0.03
CA ALA A 14 -10.30 -5.35 -1.01
C ALA A 14 -9.09 -6.25 -1.32
N LEU A 15 -9.40 -7.48 -1.73
CA LEU A 15 -8.48 -8.42 -2.33
C LEU A 15 -9.11 -8.93 -3.62
N THR A 16 -8.43 -8.75 -4.75
CA THR A 16 -8.94 -9.15 -6.07
C THR A 16 -7.96 -10.11 -6.73
N PRO A 17 -8.33 -11.38 -6.95
CA PRO A 17 -7.47 -12.33 -7.65
C PRO A 17 -7.11 -11.84 -9.06
N LYS A 18 -5.86 -12.00 -9.45
CA LYS A 18 -5.35 -11.57 -10.76
C LYS A 18 -4.27 -12.54 -11.23
N GLY A 19 -4.63 -13.49 -12.09
CA GLY A 19 -3.66 -14.32 -12.82
C GLY A 19 -2.71 -15.14 -11.93
N GLY A 20 -3.18 -15.62 -10.78
CA GLY A 20 -2.36 -16.35 -9.79
C GLY A 20 -1.88 -15.47 -8.62
N ASP A 21 -1.92 -14.16 -8.79
CA ASP A 21 -1.64 -13.17 -7.76
C ASP A 21 -2.93 -12.59 -7.18
N VAL A 22 -2.78 -11.63 -6.26
CA VAL A 22 -3.87 -10.85 -5.68
C VAL A 22 -3.50 -9.38 -5.74
N ARG A 23 -4.42 -8.57 -6.28
CA ARG A 23 -4.40 -7.12 -6.08
C ARG A 23 -4.98 -6.78 -4.71
N VAL A 24 -4.21 -6.06 -3.90
CA VAL A 24 -4.63 -5.61 -2.57
C VAL A 24 -4.90 -4.11 -2.59
N HIS A 25 -6.07 -3.70 -2.07
CA HIS A 25 -6.35 -2.30 -1.81
C HIS A 25 -6.22 -2.04 -0.31
N VAL A 26 -5.31 -1.13 0.04
CA VAL A 26 -5.02 -0.76 1.43
C VAL A 26 -5.46 0.69 1.63
N GLU A 27 -6.40 0.90 2.54
CA GLU A 27 -6.65 2.23 3.09
C GLU A 27 -5.61 2.51 4.17
N THR A 28 -4.80 3.56 4.00
CA THR A 28 -3.57 3.77 4.77
C THR A 28 -3.76 4.54 6.08
N GLY A 29 -5.00 4.91 6.39
CA GLY A 29 -5.36 5.63 7.62
C GLY A 29 -4.71 7.01 7.66
N LYS A 30 -3.73 7.19 8.55
CA LYS A 30 -3.03 8.47 8.77
C LYS A 30 -1.69 8.60 8.04
N LEU A 31 -1.34 7.65 7.18
CA LEU A 31 -0.11 7.74 6.39
C LEU A 31 -0.24 8.92 5.42
N ASP A 32 0.74 9.81 5.41
CA ASP A 32 0.84 10.83 4.38
C ASP A 32 1.24 10.16 3.05
N LEU A 33 0.45 10.40 2.01
CA LEU A 33 0.69 9.89 0.66
C LEU A 33 1.03 11.02 -0.32
N SER A 34 1.23 12.25 0.17
CA SER A 34 1.40 13.45 -0.67
C SER A 34 2.65 13.42 -1.54
N ASP A 35 3.70 12.70 -1.13
CA ASP A 35 4.94 12.51 -1.86
C ASP A 35 5.07 11.14 -2.54
N VAL A 36 4.10 10.24 -2.32
CA VAL A 36 4.06 8.89 -2.90
C VAL A 36 3.63 8.93 -4.36
N LYS A 37 4.35 8.18 -5.20
CA LYS A 37 4.10 8.05 -6.63
C LYS A 37 3.88 6.60 -7.04
N LEU A 38 3.29 6.42 -8.22
CA LEU A 38 3.21 5.09 -8.84
C LEU A 38 4.61 4.52 -9.06
N GLY A 39 4.81 3.27 -8.69
CA GLY A 39 6.11 2.60 -8.70
C GLY A 39 6.89 2.71 -7.38
N ASP A 40 6.49 3.59 -6.46
CA ASP A 40 7.13 3.66 -5.15
C ASP A 40 6.80 2.44 -4.30
N SER A 41 7.67 2.16 -3.34
CA SER A 41 7.55 1.01 -2.44
C SER A 41 6.96 1.41 -1.09
N ILE A 42 5.87 0.76 -0.70
CA ILE A 42 5.24 0.92 0.62
C ILE A 42 5.32 -0.42 1.34
N ALA A 43 5.82 -0.42 2.57
CA ALA A 43 5.89 -1.62 3.39
C ALA A 43 4.56 -1.86 4.12
N VAL A 44 3.94 -3.03 3.91
CA VAL A 44 2.74 -3.47 4.63
C VAL A 44 3.07 -4.71 5.44
N ASN A 45 3.05 -4.58 6.77
CA ASN A 45 3.41 -5.65 7.70
C ASN A 45 4.74 -6.34 7.37
N GLY A 46 5.74 -5.55 6.97
CA GLY A 46 7.08 -6.02 6.59
C GLY A 46 7.25 -6.45 5.14
N VAL A 47 6.18 -6.53 4.34
CA VAL A 47 6.25 -6.87 2.91
C VAL A 47 6.38 -5.61 2.08
N CYS A 48 7.40 -5.57 1.22
CA CYS A 48 7.57 -4.48 0.25
C CYS A 48 6.56 -4.64 -0.89
N LEU A 49 5.64 -3.68 -1.03
CA LEU A 49 4.65 -3.65 -2.11
C LEU A 49 4.86 -2.41 -2.99
N THR A 50 4.66 -2.56 -4.29
CA THR A 50 4.75 -1.44 -5.25
C THR A 50 3.38 -0.79 -5.40
N ALA A 51 3.30 0.54 -5.25
CA ALA A 51 2.07 1.28 -5.50
C ALA A 51 1.75 1.29 -7.00
N VAL A 52 0.67 0.62 -7.39
CA VAL A 52 0.20 0.56 -8.79
C VAL A 52 -1.03 1.44 -9.05
N GLU A 53 -1.75 1.84 -7.99
CA GLU A 53 -2.85 2.80 -8.05
C GLU A 53 -2.90 3.64 -6.76
N LEU A 54 -3.29 4.92 -6.85
CA LEU A 54 -3.37 5.86 -5.72
C LEU A 54 -4.74 6.57 -5.70
N PRO A 55 -5.80 5.94 -5.15
CA PRO A 55 -7.16 6.51 -5.11
C PRO A 55 -7.33 7.69 -4.15
N GLY A 56 -6.28 8.10 -3.42
CA GLY A 56 -6.25 9.28 -2.56
C GLY A 56 -6.38 9.00 -1.06
N ASN A 57 -7.14 7.97 -0.66
CA ASN A 57 -7.23 7.52 0.75
C ASN A 57 -6.41 6.25 1.04
N GLY A 58 -5.56 5.84 0.10
CA GLY A 58 -4.83 4.58 0.16
C GLY A 58 -4.08 4.30 -1.13
N PHE A 59 -3.68 3.04 -1.31
CA PHE A 59 -3.03 2.56 -2.52
C PHE A 59 -3.46 1.15 -2.88
N ALA A 60 -3.23 0.77 -4.14
CA ALA A 60 -3.29 -0.62 -4.59
C ALA A 60 -1.89 -1.15 -4.87
N ALA A 61 -1.68 -2.44 -4.64
CA ALA A 61 -0.56 -3.24 -5.12
C ALA A 61 -1.09 -4.46 -5.88
#